data_AF-A0A1F7CKG3-F1
#
_entry.id   AF-A0A1F7CKG3-F1
#
_cell.length_a   1.000
_cell.length_b   1.000
_cell.length_c   1.000
_cell.angle_alpha   90.00
_cell.angle_beta   90.00
_cell.angle_gamma   90.00
#
_symmetry.space_group_name_H-M   'P 1'
#
loop_
_entity.id
_entity.type
_entity.pdbx_description
1 polymer ?
#
loop_
_entity_poly.entity_id
_entity_poly.type
_entity_poly.pdbx_seq_one_letter_code
_entity_poly.pdbx_strand_id
1 'polypeptide(L)'
;MKRHEQFHVWAWNYPPDTVLRLMAIHAARVPGQSLPPNALDDFLAFLTERPWEDFYEPDALWPSEEAVSQTKTEYFYEQHRLDEAEDTHNVIGDLLFQERFPWFREMFLQRALRFFRTQIPREAMRHLLTERYGHDFSWVKALSSDVHSVLQTLLASALPLTLDDPSQERVIEVLISHKHRLYQQMF
;
A
#
# COMPACT_ATOMS: atom_id res chain seq x y z
N MET A 1 11.03 3.38 -20.01
CA MET A 1 12.22 3.73 -19.21
C MET A 1 11.97 4.88 -18.23
N LYS A 2 11.91 6.15 -18.65
CA LYS A 2 11.87 7.31 -17.73
C LYS A 2 10.77 7.29 -16.64
N ARG A 3 9.54 6.87 -16.95
CA ARG A 3 8.44 6.79 -15.96
C ARG A 3 8.61 5.61 -14.99
N HIS A 4 9.19 4.50 -15.45
CA HIS A 4 9.57 3.33 -14.65
C HIS A 4 10.65 3.66 -13.64
N GLU A 5 11.72 4.33 -14.08
CA GLU A 5 12.77 4.86 -13.20
C GLU A 5 12.21 5.85 -12.17
N GLN A 6 11.32 6.75 -12.59
CA GLN A 6 10.65 7.69 -11.69
C GLN A 6 9.80 7.01 -10.61
N PHE A 7 9.14 5.89 -10.93
CA PHE A 7 8.41 5.10 -9.95
C PHE A 7 9.36 4.56 -8.87
N HIS A 8 10.46 3.93 -9.25
CA HIS A 8 11.44 3.40 -8.29
C HIS A 8 12.13 4.50 -7.48
N VAL A 9 12.31 5.70 -8.05
CA VAL A 9 12.80 6.86 -7.28
C VAL A 9 11.76 7.37 -6.28
N TRP A 10 10.47 7.35 -6.65
CA TRP A 10 9.37 7.84 -5.82
C TRP A 10 8.96 6.84 -4.72
N ALA A 11 8.66 5.59 -5.11
CA ALA A 11 8.31 4.48 -4.24
C ALA A 11 9.50 4.06 -3.37
N TRP A 12 10.69 4.59 -3.69
CA TRP A 12 11.93 4.33 -2.98
C TRP A 12 12.27 2.83 -3.02
N ASN A 13 12.13 2.16 -1.88
CA ASN A 13 12.37 0.74 -1.67
C ASN A 13 11.12 0.04 -1.09
N TYR A 14 9.92 0.64 -1.20
CA TYR A 14 8.72 -0.08 -0.77
C TYR A 14 8.41 -1.22 -1.73
N PRO A 15 8.20 -2.44 -1.23
CA PRO A 15 7.56 -3.50 -2.01
C PRO A 15 6.22 -3.01 -2.58
N PRO A 16 5.87 -3.33 -3.84
CA PRO A 16 4.61 -2.90 -4.44
C PRO A 16 3.34 -3.21 -3.63
N ASP A 17 3.32 -4.33 -2.90
CA ASP A 17 2.27 -4.68 -1.94
C ASP A 17 2.21 -3.68 -0.77
N THR A 18 3.36 -3.28 -0.22
CA THR A 18 3.44 -2.19 0.78
C THR A 18 2.93 -0.88 0.23
N VAL A 19 3.23 -0.54 -1.02
CA VAL A 19 2.71 0.67 -1.67
C VAL A 19 1.18 0.65 -1.74
N LEU A 20 0.57 -0.51 -2.04
CA LEU A 20 -0.88 -0.69 -2.01
C LEU A 20 -1.46 -0.52 -0.60
N ARG A 21 -0.88 -1.19 0.40
CA ARG A 21 -1.33 -1.09 1.80
C ARG A 21 -1.25 0.35 2.31
N LEU A 22 -0.12 1.03 2.08
CA LEU A 22 0.06 2.44 2.48
C LEU A 22 -0.96 3.35 1.79
N MET A 23 -1.26 3.16 0.51
CA MET A 23 -2.32 3.93 -0.15
C MET A 23 -3.68 3.70 0.50
N ALA A 24 -4.03 2.46 0.85
CA ALA A 24 -5.28 2.13 1.53
C ALA A 24 -5.35 2.73 2.95
N ILE A 25 -4.28 2.61 3.73
CA ILE A 25 -4.15 3.18 5.08
C ILE A 25 -4.29 4.71 5.04
N HIS A 26 -3.52 5.40 4.18
CA HIS A 26 -3.62 6.85 4.09
C HIS A 26 -4.92 7.35 3.44
N ALA A 27 -5.62 6.53 2.66
CA ALA A 27 -6.94 6.88 2.15
C ALA A 27 -8.01 6.94 3.25
N ALA A 28 -7.81 6.23 4.36
CA ALA A 28 -8.76 6.18 5.48
C ALA A 28 -9.05 7.55 6.09
N ARG A 29 -8.06 8.45 6.07
CA ARG A 29 -8.19 9.83 6.57
C ARG A 29 -8.69 10.83 5.52
N VAL A 30 -8.85 10.41 4.26
CA VAL A 30 -9.29 11.32 3.19
C VAL A 30 -10.82 11.31 3.12
N PRO A 31 -11.50 12.48 3.32
CA PRO A 31 -12.96 12.54 3.33
C PRO A 31 -13.58 11.95 2.05
N GLY A 32 -14.49 10.99 2.21
CA GLY A 32 -15.21 10.35 1.11
C GLY A 32 -14.36 9.41 0.23
N GLN A 33 -13.13 9.10 0.64
CA GLN A 33 -12.19 8.28 -0.13
C GLN A 33 -11.73 7.01 0.60
N SER A 34 -12.17 6.82 1.85
CA SER A 34 -11.88 5.63 2.63
C SER A 34 -12.58 4.40 2.04
N LEU A 35 -11.89 3.26 2.06
CA LEU A 35 -12.52 1.97 1.74
C LEU A 35 -13.52 1.59 2.86
N PRO A 36 -14.62 0.89 2.54
CA PRO A 36 -15.50 0.30 3.55
C PRO A 36 -14.74 -0.55 4.56
N PRO A 37 -15.05 -0.51 5.86
CA PRO A 37 -14.28 -1.22 6.89
C PRO A 37 -14.01 -2.69 6.55
N ASN A 38 -15.05 -3.42 6.11
CA ASN A 38 -14.90 -4.83 5.72
C ASN A 38 -13.95 -4.99 4.51
N ALA A 39 -14.09 -4.13 3.50
CA ALA A 39 -13.25 -4.18 2.32
C ALA A 39 -11.80 -3.76 2.62
N LEU A 40 -11.60 -2.83 3.55
CA LEU A 40 -10.28 -2.44 4.05
C LEU A 40 -9.63 -3.61 4.80
N ASP A 41 -10.38 -4.32 5.65
CA ASP A 41 -9.85 -5.48 6.38
C ASP A 41 -9.49 -6.60 5.42
N ASP A 42 -10.38 -6.98 4.50
CA ASP A 42 -10.12 -8.02 3.49
C ASP A 42 -8.87 -7.68 2.66
N PHE A 43 -8.73 -6.41 2.27
CA PHE A 43 -7.59 -5.94 1.47
C PHE A 43 -6.27 -5.98 2.25
N LEU A 44 -6.25 -5.47 3.48
CA LEU A 44 -5.05 -5.46 4.32
C LEU A 44 -4.67 -6.88 4.76
N ALA A 45 -5.64 -7.69 5.20
CA ALA A 45 -5.42 -9.08 5.59
C ALA A 45 -4.81 -9.89 4.44
N PHE A 46 -5.38 -9.81 3.24
CA PHE A 46 -4.87 -10.53 2.08
C PHE A 46 -3.40 -10.20 1.75
N LEU A 47 -3.02 -8.93 1.90
CA LEU A 47 -1.67 -8.42 1.65
C LEU A 47 -0.72 -8.59 2.84
N THR A 48 -1.18 -9.11 3.98
CA THR A 48 -0.35 -9.25 5.17
C THR A 48 -0.26 -10.68 5.67
N GLU A 49 -1.23 -11.56 5.43
CA GLU A 49 -1.27 -12.91 6.03
C GLU A 49 -0.18 -13.89 5.55
N ARG A 50 0.53 -13.58 4.47
CA ARG A 50 1.58 -14.45 3.91
C ARG A 50 2.90 -13.67 3.70
N PRO A 51 4.06 -14.37 3.60
CA PRO A 51 5.31 -13.77 3.16
C PRO A 51 5.10 -12.96 1.89
N TRP A 52 5.66 -11.75 1.84
CA TRP A 52 5.37 -10.82 0.74
C TRP A 52 5.93 -11.35 -0.59
N GLU A 53 6.99 -12.16 -0.53
CA GLU A 53 7.60 -12.89 -1.65
C GLU A 53 6.58 -13.76 -2.40
N ASP A 54 5.64 -14.38 -1.68
CA ASP A 54 4.61 -15.26 -2.26
C ASP A 54 3.59 -14.51 -3.12
N PHE A 55 3.61 -13.16 -3.10
CA PHE A 55 2.77 -12.36 -3.99
C PHE A 55 3.31 -12.27 -5.41
N TYR A 56 4.58 -12.61 -5.62
CA TYR A 56 5.30 -12.35 -6.85
C TYR A 56 5.60 -13.65 -7.60
N GLU A 57 5.69 -13.56 -8.93
CA GLU A 57 6.26 -14.64 -9.73
C GLU A 57 7.72 -14.90 -9.31
N PRO A 58 8.19 -16.16 -9.24
CA PRO A 58 9.52 -16.50 -8.72
C PRO A 58 10.69 -15.71 -9.34
N ASP A 59 10.60 -15.38 -10.63
CA ASP A 59 11.66 -14.68 -11.35
C ASP A 59 11.51 -13.14 -11.31
N ALA A 60 10.42 -12.62 -10.75
CA ALA A 60 10.12 -11.19 -10.75
C ALA A 60 11.01 -10.39 -9.80
N LEU A 61 11.51 -11.02 -8.75
CA LEU A 61 12.19 -10.36 -7.64
C LEU A 61 13.71 -10.27 -7.79
N TRP A 62 14.33 -10.94 -8.78
CA TRP A 62 15.79 -10.92 -8.92
C TRP A 62 16.33 -9.49 -9.05
N PRO A 63 17.18 -9.03 -8.12
CA PRO A 63 18.12 -7.98 -8.44
C PRO A 63 19.21 -8.60 -9.32
N SER A 64 19.54 -7.96 -10.46
CA SER A 64 20.86 -8.19 -11.03
C SER A 64 21.88 -7.90 -9.94
N GLU A 65 22.77 -8.85 -9.64
CA GLU A 65 23.72 -8.83 -8.50
C GLU A 65 24.57 -7.55 -8.41
N GLU A 66 24.59 -6.72 -9.45
CA GLU A 66 25.46 -5.55 -9.58
C GLU A 66 24.83 -4.19 -9.19
N ALA A 67 23.53 -4.10 -8.85
CA ALA A 67 22.85 -2.79 -8.82
C ALA A 67 22.11 -2.37 -7.52
N VAL A 68 22.08 -3.20 -6.49
CA VAL A 68 21.35 -2.89 -5.24
C VAL A 68 22.34 -2.73 -4.09
N SER A 69 22.52 -1.50 -3.59
CA SER A 69 23.30 -1.26 -2.37
C SER A 69 22.69 -2.04 -1.20
N GLN A 70 23.50 -2.62 -0.31
CA GLN A 70 23.05 -3.36 0.89
C GLN A 70 21.92 -2.67 1.66
N THR A 71 21.98 -1.34 1.80
CA THR A 71 20.96 -0.51 2.47
C THR A 71 19.57 -0.58 1.83
N LYS A 72 19.48 -0.81 0.52
CA LYS A 72 18.20 -0.96 -0.19
C LYS A 72 17.57 -2.32 0.07
N THR A 73 18.40 -3.36 0.11
CA THR A 73 18.01 -4.72 0.46
C THR A 73 17.51 -4.76 1.91
N GLU A 74 18.30 -4.26 2.87
CA GLU A 74 17.90 -4.20 4.28
C GLU A 74 16.56 -3.48 4.50
N TYR A 75 16.34 -2.35 3.83
CA TYR A 75 15.06 -1.65 3.93
C TYR A 75 13.89 -2.47 3.38
N PHE A 76 14.09 -3.01 2.17
CA PHE A 76 13.08 -3.77 1.44
C PHE A 76 12.70 -5.08 2.16
N TYR A 77 13.61 -5.69 2.93
CA TYR A 77 13.33 -6.93 3.67
C TYR A 77 12.94 -6.70 5.14
N GLU A 78 13.48 -5.69 5.83
CA GLU A 78 13.35 -5.58 7.29
C GLU A 78 12.63 -4.32 7.78
N GLN A 79 12.86 -3.16 7.16
CA GLN A 79 12.43 -1.87 7.74
C GLN A 79 11.07 -1.39 7.23
N HIS A 80 10.61 -1.81 6.05
CA HIS A 80 9.35 -1.33 5.47
C HIS A 80 8.13 -1.63 6.37
N ARG A 81 8.12 -2.76 7.10
CA ARG A 81 7.03 -3.12 8.02
C ARG A 81 6.98 -2.24 9.27
N LEU A 82 8.13 -1.85 9.79
CA LEU A 82 8.24 -0.89 10.88
C LEU A 82 7.67 0.47 10.48
N ASP A 83 8.06 0.95 9.30
CA ASP A 83 7.53 2.19 8.72
C ASP A 83 6.02 2.11 8.50
N GLU A 84 5.52 1.00 7.96
CA GLU A 84 4.09 0.77 7.75
C GLU A 84 3.30 0.76 9.08
N ALA A 85 3.86 0.16 10.14
CA ALA A 85 3.25 0.15 11.46
C ALA A 85 3.23 1.55 12.11
N GLU A 86 4.27 2.37 11.89
CA GLU A 86 4.31 3.77 12.32
C GLU A 86 3.26 4.60 11.57
N ASP A 87 3.18 4.48 10.24
CA ASP A 87 2.19 5.19 9.43
C ASP A 87 0.76 4.79 9.82
N THR A 88 0.52 3.51 10.08
CA THR A 88 -0.77 3.01 10.59
C THR A 88 -1.12 3.63 11.93
N HIS A 89 -0.16 3.71 12.86
CA HIS A 89 -0.36 4.32 14.18
C HIS A 89 -0.75 5.79 14.08
N ASN A 90 -0.06 6.54 13.21
CA ASN A 90 -0.33 7.95 13.02
C ASN A 90 -1.72 8.17 12.40
N VAL A 91 -2.18 7.29 11.49
CA VAL A 91 -3.53 7.41 10.91
C VAL A 91 -4.60 7.14 11.96
N ILE A 92 -4.38 6.19 12.86
CA ILE A 92 -5.26 5.96 14.02
C ILE A 92 -5.34 7.23 14.89
N GLY A 93 -4.20 7.87 15.17
CA GLY A 93 -4.15 9.12 15.95
C GLY A 93 -4.91 10.27 15.29
N ASP A 94 -4.77 10.45 13.98
CA ASP A 94 -5.52 11.45 13.19
C ASP A 94 -7.04 11.20 13.26
N LEU A 95 -7.48 9.95 13.06
CA LEU A 95 -8.90 9.60 13.14
C LEU A 95 -9.49 9.79 14.55
N LEU A 96 -8.72 9.49 15.61
CA LEU A 96 -9.20 9.62 17.00
C LEU A 96 -9.15 11.06 17.53
N PHE A 97 -8.10 11.80 17.20
CA PHE A 97 -7.72 13.03 17.89
C PHE A 97 -7.53 14.23 16.96
N GLN A 98 -7.70 14.06 15.64
CA GLN A 98 -7.43 15.08 14.63
C GLN A 98 -5.99 15.65 14.74
N GLU A 99 -5.05 14.78 15.13
CA GLU A 99 -3.66 15.13 15.31
C GLU A 99 -2.99 15.46 13.97
N ARG A 100 -2.13 16.49 13.97
CA ARG A 100 -1.34 16.82 12.78
C ARG A 100 -0.32 15.74 12.50
N PHE A 101 -0.51 15.05 11.39
CA PHE A 101 0.44 14.09 10.84
C PHE A 101 1.78 14.77 10.51
N PRO A 102 2.93 14.09 10.72
CA PRO A 102 4.21 14.61 10.28
C PRO A 102 4.24 14.86 8.76
N TRP A 103 4.62 16.07 8.36
CA TRP A 103 4.54 16.55 6.97
C TRP A 103 5.23 15.64 5.94
N PHE A 104 6.32 14.98 6.34
CA PHE A 104 7.08 14.10 5.45
C PHE A 104 6.32 12.83 5.07
N ARG A 105 5.53 12.27 5.99
CA ARG A 105 4.69 11.09 5.73
C ARG A 105 3.41 11.44 4.97
N GLU A 106 2.85 12.63 5.19
CA GLU A 106 1.68 13.11 4.41
C GLU A 106 1.93 13.19 2.91
N MET A 107 3.20 13.40 2.52
CA MET A 107 3.59 13.48 1.12
C MET A 107 3.46 12.16 0.38
N PHE A 108 3.42 11.00 1.05
CA PHE A 108 3.39 9.71 0.34
C PHE A 108 2.17 9.61 -0.59
N LEU A 109 0.96 9.73 -0.04
CA LEU A 109 -0.28 9.62 -0.81
C LEU A 109 -0.36 10.72 -1.88
N GLN A 110 0.01 11.96 -1.54
CA GLN A 110 0.02 13.07 -2.51
C GLN A 110 0.94 12.80 -3.71
N ARG A 111 2.12 12.22 -3.46
CA ARG A 111 3.05 11.85 -4.52
C ARG A 111 2.52 10.69 -5.36
N ALA A 112 1.88 9.69 -4.73
CA ALA A 112 1.22 8.58 -5.45
C ALA A 112 0.14 9.11 -6.40
N LEU A 113 -0.76 9.94 -5.87
CA LEU A 113 -1.82 10.61 -6.62
C LEU A 113 -1.25 11.41 -7.81
N ARG A 114 -0.18 12.19 -7.58
CA ARG A 114 0.50 12.96 -8.64
C ARG A 114 1.13 12.06 -9.70
N PHE A 115 1.77 10.97 -9.30
CA PHE A 115 2.42 10.03 -10.20
C PHE A 115 1.42 9.35 -11.15
N PHE A 116 0.30 8.87 -10.58
CA PHE A 116 -0.80 8.25 -11.32
C PHE A 116 -1.77 9.26 -11.94
N ARG A 117 -1.54 10.57 -11.77
CA ARG A 117 -2.34 11.67 -12.33
C ARG A 117 -3.82 11.57 -11.97
N THR A 118 -4.11 11.23 -10.72
CA THR A 118 -5.46 11.12 -10.17
C THR A 118 -5.55 11.87 -8.84
N GLN A 119 -6.76 12.21 -8.41
CA GLN A 119 -7.04 12.77 -7.08
C GLN A 119 -7.73 11.73 -6.16
N ILE A 120 -8.02 10.54 -6.70
CA ILE A 120 -8.80 9.49 -6.04
C ILE A 120 -7.83 8.36 -5.66
N PRO A 121 -7.61 8.09 -4.36
CA PRO A 121 -6.69 7.04 -3.91
C PRO A 121 -7.01 5.66 -4.51
N ARG A 122 -8.30 5.30 -4.60
CA ARG A 122 -8.71 4.04 -5.23
C ARG A 122 -8.29 3.93 -6.68
N GLU A 123 -8.37 5.02 -7.44
CA GLU A 123 -7.92 5.04 -8.83
C GLU A 123 -6.40 4.94 -8.93
N ALA A 124 -5.65 5.51 -7.98
CA ALA A 124 -4.20 5.32 -7.92
C ALA A 124 -3.84 3.84 -7.67
N MET A 125 -4.52 3.18 -6.73
CA MET A 125 -4.38 1.73 -6.49
C MET A 125 -4.73 0.92 -7.75
N ARG A 126 -5.82 1.28 -8.44
CA ARG A 126 -6.21 0.64 -9.70
C ARG A 126 -5.16 0.83 -10.80
N HIS A 127 -4.60 2.03 -10.95
CA HIS A 127 -3.54 2.30 -11.92
C HIS A 127 -2.26 1.53 -11.61
N LEU A 128 -1.88 1.43 -10.33
CA LEU A 128 -0.75 0.61 -9.90
C LEU A 128 -0.90 -0.85 -10.35
N LEU A 129 -2.11 -1.41 -10.25
CA LEU A 129 -2.40 -2.78 -10.68
C LEU A 129 -2.57 -2.94 -12.19
N THR A 130 -3.05 -1.94 -12.93
CA THR A 130 -3.53 -2.13 -14.32
C THR A 130 -2.63 -1.55 -15.41
N GLU A 131 -1.77 -0.57 -15.09
CA GLU A 131 -0.94 0.08 -16.10
C GLU A 131 0.10 -0.91 -16.66
N ARG A 132 0.18 -0.99 -18.00
CA ARG A 132 1.05 -1.91 -18.73
C ARG A 132 2.14 -1.18 -19.51
N TYR A 133 3.30 -1.83 -19.67
CA TYR A 133 4.41 -1.41 -20.52
C TYR A 133 4.75 -2.55 -21.47
N GLY A 134 4.32 -2.45 -22.72
CA GLY A 134 4.34 -3.59 -23.65
C GLY A 134 3.27 -4.61 -23.26
N HIS A 135 3.68 -5.87 -23.11
CA HIS A 135 2.77 -6.96 -22.71
C HIS A 135 2.67 -7.15 -21.19
N ASP A 136 3.57 -6.51 -20.42
CA ASP A 136 3.74 -6.72 -18.99
C ASP A 136 3.17 -5.58 -18.14
N PHE A 137 2.92 -5.83 -16.85
CA PHE A 137 2.53 -4.78 -15.91
C PHE A 137 3.72 -3.87 -15.57
N SER A 138 3.46 -2.56 -15.48
CA SER A 138 4.51 -1.53 -15.47
C SER A 138 5.22 -1.34 -14.12
N TRP A 139 4.60 -1.69 -13.00
CA TRP A 139 5.00 -1.19 -11.67
C TRP A 139 5.26 -2.29 -10.65
N VAL A 140 4.37 -3.28 -10.67
CA VAL A 140 4.53 -4.53 -9.98
C VAL A 140 5.41 -5.41 -10.87
N LYS A 141 6.67 -5.58 -10.47
CA LYS A 141 7.39 -6.83 -10.78
C LYS A 141 6.39 -7.96 -10.59
N ALA A 142 6.15 -8.78 -11.61
CA ALA A 142 4.90 -9.51 -11.82
C ALA A 142 4.30 -10.08 -10.53
N LEU A 143 3.25 -9.44 -9.99
CA LEU A 143 2.36 -10.14 -9.07
C LEU A 143 1.87 -11.40 -9.79
N SER A 144 1.76 -12.50 -9.06
CA SER A 144 1.15 -13.69 -9.65
C SER A 144 -0.27 -13.37 -10.13
N SER A 145 -0.70 -14.04 -11.21
CA SER A 145 -2.00 -13.76 -11.83
C SER A 145 -3.16 -13.87 -10.84
N ASP A 146 -3.06 -14.81 -9.89
CA ASP A 146 -4.08 -15.06 -8.88
C ASP A 146 -4.13 -13.90 -7.87
N VAL A 147 -2.97 -13.43 -7.41
CA VAL A 147 -2.88 -12.30 -6.48
C VAL A 147 -3.40 -11.04 -7.13
N HIS A 148 -3.02 -10.79 -8.38
CA HIS A 148 -3.51 -9.67 -9.17
C HIS A 148 -5.03 -9.67 -9.32
N SER A 149 -5.62 -10.82 -9.68
CA SER A 149 -7.07 -10.98 -9.85
C SER A 149 -7.84 -10.73 -8.56
N VAL A 150 -7.34 -11.23 -7.43
CA VAL A 150 -7.98 -11.00 -6.12
C VAL A 150 -7.95 -9.52 -5.75
N LEU A 151 -6.80 -8.85 -5.87
CA LEU A 151 -6.68 -7.43 -5.53
C LEU A 151 -7.58 -6.54 -6.38
N GLN A 152 -7.72 -6.85 -7.68
CA GLN A 152 -8.66 -6.14 -8.55
C GLN A 152 -10.11 -6.34 -8.12
N THR A 153 -10.47 -7.57 -7.74
CA THR A 153 -11.82 -7.91 -7.27
C THR A 153 -12.16 -7.15 -5.99
N LEU A 154 -11.24 -7.16 -5.02
CA LEU A 154 -11.40 -6.43 -3.76
C LEU A 154 -11.58 -4.93 -4.01
N LEU A 155 -10.71 -4.29 -4.81
CA LEU A 155 -10.83 -2.87 -5.11
C LEU A 155 -12.09 -2.50 -5.92
N ALA A 156 -12.54 -3.38 -6.82
CA ALA A 156 -13.75 -3.15 -7.60
C ALA A 156 -15.02 -3.19 -6.72
N SER A 157 -15.05 -4.08 -5.73
CA SER A 157 -16.16 -4.19 -4.77
C SER A 157 -16.18 -3.08 -3.71
N ALA A 158 -15.04 -2.43 -3.48
CA ALA A 158 -14.86 -1.40 -2.45
C ALA A 158 -15.19 0.01 -2.99
N LEU A 159 -16.48 0.36 -3.04
CA LEU A 159 -16.88 1.75 -3.31
C LEU A 159 -16.49 2.65 -2.13
N PRO A 160 -15.69 3.72 -2.34
CA PRO A 160 -15.30 4.60 -1.26
C PRO A 160 -16.52 5.23 -0.59
N LEU A 161 -16.46 5.38 0.74
CA LEU A 161 -17.52 6.02 1.51
C LEU A 161 -16.99 7.23 2.29
N THR A 162 -17.91 8.13 2.60
CA THR A 162 -17.73 9.08 3.70
C THR A 162 -17.99 8.33 4.99
N LEU A 163 -17.03 8.33 5.91
CA LEU A 163 -17.16 7.66 7.20
C LEU A 163 -18.10 8.48 8.10
N ASP A 164 -19.13 7.82 8.63
CA ASP A 164 -19.83 8.27 9.84
C ASP A 164 -19.09 7.76 11.09
N ASP A 165 -19.45 8.23 12.28
CA ASP A 165 -18.76 7.87 13.53
C ASP A 165 -18.66 6.33 13.71
N PRO A 166 -19.72 5.52 13.49
CA PRO A 166 -19.61 4.07 13.59
C PRO A 166 -18.66 3.44 12.56
N SER A 167 -18.67 3.93 11.31
CA SER A 167 -17.74 3.41 10.29
C SER A 167 -16.30 3.81 10.59
N GLN A 168 -16.08 5.01 11.15
CA GLN A 168 -14.77 5.47 11.57
C GLN A 168 -14.19 4.60 12.69
N GLU A 169 -14.98 4.27 13.71
CA GLU A 169 -14.58 3.36 14.79
C GLU A 169 -14.16 2.00 14.22
N ARG A 170 -14.94 1.44 13.29
CA ARG A 170 -14.61 0.17 12.64
C ARG A 170 -13.35 0.25 11.77
N VAL A 171 -13.12 1.36 11.07
CA VAL A 171 -11.85 1.59 10.36
C VAL A 171 -10.68 1.58 11.33
N ILE A 172 -10.81 2.24 12.48
CA ILE A 172 -9.77 2.27 13.52
C ILE A 172 -9.48 0.85 14.03
N GLU A 173 -10.51 0.05 14.30
CA GLU A 173 -10.36 -1.36 14.71
C GLU A 173 -9.58 -2.18 13.68
N VAL A 174 -9.91 -2.00 12.38
CA VAL A 174 -9.19 -2.66 11.28
C VAL A 174 -7.72 -2.24 11.24
N LEU A 175 -7.43 -0.95 11.38
CA LEU A 175 -6.05 -0.44 11.41
C LEU A 175 -5.27 -0.95 12.64
N ILE A 176 -5.91 -1.07 13.80
CA ILE A 176 -5.30 -1.66 15.00
C ILE A 176 -4.98 -3.14 14.76
N SER A 177 -5.92 -3.89 14.19
CA SER A 177 -5.72 -5.31 13.82
C SER A 177 -4.55 -5.47 12.84
N HIS A 178 -4.52 -4.64 11.79
CA HIS A 178 -3.44 -4.60 10.81
C HIS A 178 -2.07 -4.35 11.46
N LYS A 179 -1.98 -3.34 12.33
CA LYS A 179 -0.75 -3.04 13.06
C LYS A 179 -0.28 -4.23 13.91
N HIS A 180 -1.19 -4.94 14.56
CA HIS A 180 -0.85 -6.16 15.31
C HIS A 180 -0.33 -7.29 14.40
N ARG A 181 -0.96 -7.50 13.23
CA ARG A 181 -0.49 -8.48 12.24
C ARG A 181 0.93 -8.16 11.78
N LEU A 182 1.25 -6.90 11.51
CA LEU A 182 2.61 -6.47 11.14
C LEU A 182 3.64 -6.82 12.23
N TYR A 183 3.35 -6.54 13.50
CA TYR A 183 4.27 -6.87 14.60
C TYR A 183 4.46 -8.38 14.78
N GLN A 184 3.42 -9.18 14.61
CA GLN A 184 3.52 -10.65 14.67
C GLN A 184 4.42 -11.24 13.59
N GLN A 185 4.68 -10.52 12.50
CA GLN A 185 5.59 -10.97 11.44
C GLN A 185 7.01 -10.46 11.62
N MET A 186 7.28 -9.64 12.63
CA MET A 186 8.60 -9.11 12.93
C MET A 186 9.32 -9.87 14.05
N PHE A 187 8.59 -10.68 14.83
CA PHE A 187 9.07 -11.44 15.99
C PHE A 187 8.63 -12.89 15.92
#